data_AF-A0A2T7VA65-F1
#
_entry.id   AF-A0A2T7VA65-F1
#
_cell.length_a   1.000
_cell.length_b   1.000
_cell.length_c   1.000
_cell.angle_alpha   90.00
_cell.angle_beta   90.00
_cell.angle_gamma   90.00
#
_symmetry.space_group_name_H-M   'P 1'
#
loop_
_entity.id
_entity.type
_entity.pdbx_description
1 polymer ?
#
loop_
_entity_poly.entity_id
_entity_poly.type
_entity_poly.pdbx_seq_one_letter_code
_entity_poly.pdbx_strand_id
1 'polypeptide(L)'
;MIRPLLFLASLLAAAPAIAQAKPPLVLAAASLQESMTAAADAWATRGHPRPVISFAASSALARQVEAGGDADLFVSADQQWMDALAAKRLIVPASRVTFLGNQLVVVAARDNPVRIPVRPPAALARVLGAGPLAMADAPVPAGQYGEAALKSLGVWSAVAPKVVRGDSVRAALTLVERGAAPLGIVYATDAKASTKVRIAGVFPATSHPPVTYPIARLARSTNPEGERFRRFLISAPGKAIFRRYGFLPR
;
A
#
# COMPACT_ATOMS: atom_id res chain seq x y z
N MET A 1 11.15 -32.25 -75.99
CA MET A 1 12.12 -32.71 -74.96
C MET A 1 12.21 -31.64 -73.88
N ILE A 2 12.09 -32.06 -72.63
CA ILE A 2 11.60 -31.29 -71.47
C ILE A 2 12.69 -30.36 -70.89
N ARG A 3 12.37 -29.08 -70.65
CA ARG A 3 13.22 -28.11 -69.93
C ARG A 3 13.06 -28.29 -68.41
N PRO A 4 14.14 -28.42 -67.62
CA PRO A 4 14.03 -28.58 -66.17
C PRO A 4 13.73 -27.24 -65.49
N LEU A 5 12.71 -27.23 -64.64
CA LEU A 5 12.30 -26.12 -63.78
C LEU A 5 13.17 -26.14 -62.51
N LEU A 6 13.99 -25.11 -62.29
CA LEU A 6 14.73 -24.91 -61.05
C LEU A 6 13.78 -24.39 -59.97
N PHE A 7 13.43 -25.23 -59.00
CA PHE A 7 12.71 -24.84 -57.79
C PHE A 7 13.68 -24.17 -56.81
N LEU A 8 13.51 -22.86 -56.61
CA LEU A 8 14.18 -22.10 -55.54
C LEU A 8 13.43 -22.34 -54.23
N ALA A 9 13.98 -23.17 -53.35
CA ALA A 9 13.43 -23.42 -52.03
C ALA A 9 13.80 -22.27 -51.07
N SER A 10 12.87 -21.34 -50.86
CA SER A 10 13.00 -20.26 -49.88
C SER A 10 12.86 -20.82 -48.46
N LEU A 11 13.98 -21.01 -47.74
CA LEU A 11 13.95 -21.23 -46.29
C LEU A 11 13.46 -19.95 -45.59
N LEU A 12 12.20 -19.90 -45.19
CA LEU A 12 11.74 -18.95 -44.18
C LEU A 12 12.32 -19.38 -42.82
N ALA A 13 13.36 -18.68 -42.37
CA ALA A 13 13.83 -18.79 -40.99
C ALA A 13 12.74 -18.22 -40.05
N ALA A 14 11.99 -19.11 -39.39
CA ALA A 14 11.10 -18.72 -38.31
C ALA A 14 11.95 -18.19 -37.14
N ALA A 15 11.94 -16.87 -36.94
CA ALA A 15 12.54 -16.28 -35.75
C ALA A 15 11.80 -16.83 -34.51
N PRO A 16 12.53 -17.24 -33.45
CA PRO A 16 11.88 -17.71 -32.23
C PRO A 16 11.05 -16.56 -31.66
N ALA A 17 9.75 -16.78 -31.50
CA ALA A 17 8.89 -15.86 -30.76
C ALA A 17 9.46 -15.76 -29.34
N ILE A 18 10.00 -14.60 -28.98
CA ILE A 18 10.42 -14.31 -27.61
C ILE A 18 9.14 -14.39 -26.78
N ALA A 19 8.98 -15.48 -26.02
CA ALA A 19 7.87 -15.62 -25.09
C ALA A 19 7.91 -14.44 -24.12
N GLN A 20 6.96 -13.51 -24.24
CA GLN A 20 6.86 -12.38 -23.33
C GLN A 20 6.70 -12.91 -21.90
N ALA A 21 7.61 -12.53 -21.02
CA ALA A 21 7.54 -12.94 -19.61
C ALA A 21 6.22 -12.45 -19.00
N LYS A 22 5.55 -13.33 -18.22
CA LYS A 22 4.29 -13.00 -17.56
C LYS A 22 4.50 -11.85 -16.56
N PRO A 23 3.67 -10.78 -16.58
CA PRO A 23 3.78 -9.71 -15.59
C PRO A 23 3.52 -10.23 -14.16
N PRO A 24 4.27 -9.76 -13.17
CA PRO A 24 4.07 -10.19 -11.80
C PRO A 24 2.79 -9.58 -11.24
N LEU A 25 2.04 -10.36 -10.47
CA LEU A 25 0.87 -9.90 -9.73
C LEU A 25 1.27 -9.48 -8.31
N VAL A 26 1.00 -8.24 -7.96
CA VAL A 26 1.38 -7.63 -6.68
C VAL A 26 0.13 -7.30 -5.89
N LEU A 27 0.01 -7.87 -4.69
CA LEU A 27 -0.99 -7.47 -3.70
C LEU A 27 -0.37 -6.39 -2.83
N ALA A 28 -0.83 -5.14 -2.97
CA ALA A 28 -0.25 -3.99 -2.27
C ALA A 28 -1.28 -3.25 -1.43
N ALA A 29 -0.90 -2.88 -0.20
CA ALA A 29 -1.73 -2.07 0.67
C ALA A 29 -2.25 -0.80 -0.04
N ALA A 30 -3.51 -0.45 0.17
CA ALA A 30 -4.19 0.66 -0.52
C ALA A 30 -3.46 2.01 -0.43
N SER A 31 -2.69 2.27 0.63
CA SER A 31 -1.91 3.50 0.77
C SER A 31 -0.75 3.62 -0.22
N LEU A 32 -0.36 2.52 -0.88
CA LEU A 32 0.72 2.50 -1.87
C LEU A 32 0.26 2.87 -3.28
N GLN A 33 -1.04 3.09 -3.52
CA GLN A 33 -1.66 3.12 -4.85
C GLN A 33 -0.87 3.92 -5.91
N GLU A 34 -0.66 5.21 -5.71
CA GLU A 34 0.03 6.07 -6.67
C GLU A 34 1.52 5.73 -6.77
N SER A 35 2.17 5.45 -5.63
CA SER A 35 3.60 5.16 -5.57
C SER A 35 3.99 3.82 -6.22
N MET A 36 3.17 2.79 -6.04
CA MET A 36 3.37 1.46 -6.63
C MET A 36 2.99 1.47 -8.11
N THR A 37 1.99 2.25 -8.51
CA THR A 37 1.66 2.49 -9.93
C THR A 37 2.85 3.14 -10.65
N ALA A 38 3.41 4.21 -10.07
CA ALA A 38 4.61 4.86 -10.63
C ALA A 38 5.83 3.92 -10.66
N ALA A 39 5.98 3.05 -9.66
CA ALA A 39 7.03 2.03 -9.67
C ALA A 39 6.81 0.98 -10.78
N ALA A 40 5.58 0.55 -11.02
CA ALA A 40 5.23 -0.34 -12.12
C ALA A 40 5.50 0.30 -13.50
N ASP A 41 5.18 1.58 -13.67
CA ASP A 41 5.45 2.31 -14.92
C ASP A 41 6.96 2.48 -15.16
N ALA A 42 7.71 2.81 -14.11
CA ALA A 42 9.17 2.90 -14.17
C ALA A 42 9.82 1.53 -14.47
N TRP A 43 9.24 0.43 -13.98
CA TRP A 43 9.67 -0.93 -14.31
C TRP A 43 9.40 -1.27 -15.78
N ALA A 44 8.21 -0.93 -16.28
CA ALA A 44 7.84 -1.16 -17.67
C ALA A 44 8.73 -0.40 -18.66
N THR A 45 9.06 0.86 -18.32
CA THR A 45 9.97 1.72 -19.10
C THR A 45 11.38 1.11 -19.23
N ARG A 46 11.77 0.21 -18.32
CA ARG A 46 13.05 -0.53 -18.37
C ARG A 46 12.99 -1.79 -19.24
N GLY A 47 11.88 -2.00 -19.99
CA GLY A 47 11.71 -3.14 -20.88
C GLY A 47 11.17 -4.41 -20.21
N HIS A 48 10.72 -4.32 -18.96
CA HIS A 48 10.11 -5.44 -18.26
C HIS A 48 8.59 -5.47 -18.41
N PRO A 49 7.94 -6.65 -18.25
CA PRO A 49 6.49 -6.74 -18.15
C PRO A 49 5.95 -5.87 -17.01
N ARG A 50 4.99 -4.99 -17.33
CA ARG A 50 4.38 -4.09 -16.35
C ARG A 50 3.61 -4.89 -15.29
N PRO A 51 3.92 -4.77 -13.98
CA PRO A 51 3.22 -5.50 -12.93
C PRO A 51 1.73 -5.19 -12.92
N VAL A 52 0.92 -6.22 -12.67
CA VAL A 52 -0.50 -6.08 -12.35
C VAL A 52 -0.59 -5.89 -10.85
N ILE A 53 -1.29 -4.86 -10.38
CA ILE A 53 -1.34 -4.54 -8.96
C ILE A 53 -2.79 -4.56 -8.49
N SER A 54 -3.05 -5.33 -7.43
CA SER A 54 -4.31 -5.30 -6.70
C SER A 54 -4.12 -4.50 -5.41
N PHE A 55 -4.93 -3.46 -5.24
CA PHE A 55 -4.91 -2.59 -4.06
C PHE A 55 -6.12 -2.85 -3.18
N ALA A 56 -5.88 -3.14 -1.91
CA ALA A 56 -6.91 -3.18 -0.86
C ALA A 56 -6.26 -3.00 0.52
N ALA A 57 -7.04 -3.11 1.60
CA ALA A 57 -6.47 -3.22 2.93
C ALA A 57 -5.54 -4.44 3.02
N SER A 58 -4.39 -4.30 3.69
CA SER A 58 -3.44 -5.41 3.89
C SER A 58 -4.10 -6.64 4.48
N SER A 59 -5.10 -6.45 5.35
CA SER A 59 -5.90 -7.52 5.95
C SER A 59 -6.73 -8.30 4.93
N ALA A 60 -7.40 -7.61 4.00
CA ALA A 60 -8.16 -8.25 2.93
C ALA A 60 -7.23 -9.02 1.99
N LEU A 61 -6.11 -8.41 1.60
CA LEU A 61 -5.11 -9.03 0.74
C LEU A 61 -4.44 -10.24 1.40
N ALA A 62 -4.09 -10.16 2.68
CA ALA A 62 -3.53 -11.29 3.41
C ALA A 62 -4.53 -12.45 3.49
N ARG A 63 -5.81 -12.18 3.77
CA ARG A 63 -6.87 -13.20 3.74
C ARG A 63 -7.03 -13.83 2.35
N GLN A 64 -6.88 -13.05 1.28
CA GLN A 64 -6.86 -13.59 -0.08
C GLN A 64 -5.69 -14.57 -0.29
N VAL A 65 -4.49 -14.24 0.20
CA VAL A 65 -3.33 -15.16 0.15
C VAL A 65 -3.59 -16.43 0.96
N GLU A 66 -4.17 -16.29 2.15
CA GLU A 66 -4.53 -17.44 3.00
C GLU A 66 -5.57 -18.35 2.35
N ALA A 67 -6.52 -17.78 1.61
CA ALA A 67 -7.52 -18.50 0.83
C ALA A 67 -6.94 -19.16 -0.44
N GLY A 68 -5.64 -19.03 -0.69
CA GLY A 68 -4.98 -19.64 -1.85
C GLY A 68 -5.02 -18.79 -3.12
N GLY A 69 -5.28 -17.49 -3.00
CA GLY A 69 -5.24 -16.58 -4.15
C GLY A 69 -3.85 -16.50 -4.78
N ASP A 70 -3.80 -16.56 -6.10
CA ASP A 70 -2.56 -16.44 -6.87
C ASP A 70 -2.05 -15.00 -6.82
N ALA A 71 -0.78 -14.82 -6.42
CA ALA A 71 -0.02 -13.59 -6.56
C ALA A 71 1.48 -13.88 -6.39
N ASP A 72 2.31 -12.92 -6.77
CA ASP A 72 3.77 -13.04 -6.73
C ASP A 72 4.39 -12.33 -5.53
N LEU A 73 3.88 -11.13 -5.22
CA LEU A 73 4.37 -10.29 -4.13
C LEU A 73 3.23 -9.84 -3.23
N PHE A 74 3.52 -9.75 -1.94
CA PHE A 74 2.66 -9.08 -0.97
C PHE A 74 3.41 -7.92 -0.32
N VAL A 75 2.76 -6.75 -0.28
CA VAL A 75 3.26 -5.54 0.36
C VAL A 75 2.24 -5.07 1.39
N SER A 76 2.52 -5.31 2.67
CA SER A 76 1.65 -4.88 3.77
C SER A 76 1.98 -3.46 4.22
N ALA A 77 1.01 -2.78 4.83
CA ALA A 77 1.20 -1.56 5.61
C ALA A 77 1.55 -1.79 7.10
N ASP A 78 1.79 -3.03 7.51
CA ASP A 78 2.30 -3.40 8.83
C ASP A 78 3.15 -4.68 8.81
N GLN A 79 3.80 -4.98 9.94
CA GLN A 79 4.46 -6.27 10.14
C GLN A 79 3.46 -7.38 10.45
N GLN A 80 2.37 -7.09 11.16
CA GLN A 80 1.43 -8.09 11.68
C GLN A 80 0.84 -8.97 10.58
N TRP A 81 0.37 -8.41 9.46
CA TRP A 81 -0.15 -9.23 8.37
C TRP A 81 0.94 -9.98 7.60
N MET A 82 2.16 -9.44 7.53
CA MET A 82 3.30 -10.17 6.99
C MET A 82 3.72 -11.34 7.89
N ASP A 83 3.69 -11.14 9.21
CA ASP A 83 3.95 -12.17 10.23
C ASP A 83 2.91 -13.28 10.18
N ALA A 84 1.63 -12.94 10.02
CA ALA A 84 0.55 -13.92 9.89
C ALA A 84 0.76 -14.85 8.68
N LEU A 85 1.13 -14.29 7.52
CA LEU A 85 1.46 -15.08 6.34
C LEU A 85 2.75 -15.89 6.52
N ALA A 86 3.76 -15.34 7.20
CA ALA A 86 5.00 -16.05 7.50
C ALA A 86 4.78 -17.25 8.42
N ALA A 87 3.97 -17.09 9.48
CA ALA A 87 3.62 -18.16 10.41
C ALA A 87 2.90 -19.33 9.70
N LYS A 88 2.13 -19.03 8.66
CA LYS A 88 1.45 -20.00 7.80
C LYS A 88 2.33 -20.53 6.65
N ARG A 89 3.62 -20.15 6.60
CA ARG A 89 4.58 -20.50 5.54
C ARG A 89 4.11 -20.09 4.13
N LEU A 90 3.35 -18.99 4.03
CA LEU A 90 2.79 -18.47 2.79
C LEU A 90 3.71 -17.45 2.09
N ILE A 91 4.85 -17.11 2.68
CA ILE A 91 5.88 -16.28 2.06
C ILE A 91 7.21 -17.03 1.98
N VAL A 92 8.10 -16.59 1.11
CA VAL A 92 9.52 -17.01 1.11
C VAL A 92 10.27 -16.18 2.16
N PRO A 93 10.71 -16.76 3.30
CA PRO A 93 11.22 -15.98 4.43
C PRO A 93 12.40 -15.07 4.08
N ALA A 94 13.35 -15.58 3.29
CA ALA A 94 14.54 -14.83 2.85
C ALA A 94 14.23 -13.64 1.93
N SER A 95 13.01 -13.55 1.39
CA SER A 95 12.60 -12.43 0.52
C SER A 95 12.00 -11.26 1.29
N ARG A 96 11.67 -11.44 2.59
CA ARG A 96 11.01 -10.42 3.38
C ARG A 96 11.97 -9.28 3.70
N VAL A 97 11.58 -8.06 3.31
CA VAL A 97 12.33 -6.83 3.62
C VAL A 97 11.37 -5.72 4.00
N THR A 98 11.66 -5.00 5.07
CA THR A 98 10.98 -3.72 5.36
C THR A 98 11.71 -2.61 4.64
N PHE A 99 11.04 -1.96 3.68
CA PHE A 99 11.70 -0.99 2.78
C PHE A 99 11.11 0.42 2.86
N LEU A 100 9.93 0.59 3.48
CA LEU A 100 9.30 1.89 3.71
C LEU A 100 8.80 2.04 5.15
N GLY A 101 8.68 3.28 5.58
CA GLY A 101 7.88 3.72 6.71
C GLY A 101 6.96 4.89 6.32
N ASN A 102 6.10 5.27 7.25
CA ASN A 102 5.14 6.34 7.05
C ASN A 102 4.78 7.00 8.39
N GLN A 103 3.98 8.06 8.35
CA GLN A 103 3.49 8.76 9.53
C GLN A 103 1.97 8.72 9.58
N LEU A 104 1.43 8.59 10.78
CA LEU A 104 -0.01 8.66 11.02
C LEU A 104 -0.43 10.12 11.24
N VAL A 105 -1.49 10.55 10.58
CA VAL A 105 -1.96 11.94 10.62
C VAL A 105 -3.47 12.00 10.81
N VAL A 106 -3.93 13.13 11.34
CA VAL A 106 -5.33 13.53 11.23
C VAL A 106 -5.46 14.46 10.03
N VAL A 107 -6.38 14.16 9.13
CA VAL A 107 -6.77 15.02 8.00
C VAL A 107 -8.11 15.68 8.26
N ALA A 108 -8.29 16.84 7.63
CA ALA A 108 -9.57 17.52 7.50
C ALA A 108 -9.79 17.89 6.03
N ALA A 109 -11.04 18.19 5.64
CA ALA A 109 -11.31 18.82 4.34
C ALA A 109 -10.44 20.07 4.15
N ARG A 110 -10.04 20.35 2.90
CA ARG A 110 -9.05 21.37 2.55
C ARG A 110 -9.32 22.73 3.21
N ASP A 111 -10.58 23.15 3.21
CA ASP A 111 -11.01 24.47 3.67
C ASP A 111 -11.48 24.51 5.13
N ASN A 112 -11.61 23.35 5.78
CA ASN A 112 -11.85 23.30 7.21
C ASN A 112 -10.58 23.84 7.90
N PRO A 113 -10.62 24.83 8.83
CA PRO A 113 -9.42 25.40 9.46
C PRO A 113 -8.93 24.63 10.71
N VAL A 114 -9.67 23.62 11.17
CA VAL A 114 -9.39 22.88 12.42
C VAL A 114 -7.93 22.43 12.59
N ARG A 115 -7.37 22.65 13.78
CA ARG A 115 -6.05 22.13 14.17
C ARG A 115 -6.22 21.14 15.29
N ILE A 116 -5.43 20.07 15.27
CA ILE A 116 -5.48 19.05 16.30
C ILE A 116 -4.52 19.41 17.43
N PRO A 117 -5.03 19.72 18.64
CA PRO A 117 -4.16 19.95 19.79
C PRO A 117 -3.55 18.63 20.24
N VAL A 118 -2.22 18.56 20.37
CA VAL A 118 -1.55 17.35 20.89
C VAL A 118 -1.76 17.20 22.40
N ARG A 119 -1.91 18.33 23.12
CA ARG A 119 -2.20 18.40 24.57
C ARG A 119 -3.09 19.61 24.89
N PRO A 120 -3.83 19.56 26.02
CA PRO A 120 -4.04 18.40 26.89
C PRO A 120 -4.98 17.36 26.23
N PRO A 121 -4.99 16.08 26.68
CA PRO A 121 -5.85 15.03 26.13
C PRO A 121 -7.33 15.42 26.03
N ALA A 122 -7.85 16.19 27.00
CA ALA A 122 -9.23 16.69 26.97
C ALA A 122 -9.51 17.57 25.74
N ALA A 123 -8.55 18.39 25.30
CA ALA A 123 -8.70 19.21 24.10
C ALA A 123 -8.71 18.34 22.83
N LEU A 124 -7.86 17.30 22.79
CA LEU A 124 -7.83 16.34 21.69
C LEU A 124 -9.15 15.56 21.58
N ALA A 125 -9.63 15.03 22.70
CA ALA A 125 -10.90 14.30 22.78
C ALA A 125 -12.08 15.18 22.34
N ARG A 126 -12.11 16.45 22.76
CA ARG A 126 -13.14 17.41 22.34
C ARG A 126 -13.15 17.64 20.83
N VAL A 127 -11.97 17.79 20.21
CA VAL A 127 -11.88 18.06 18.76
C VAL A 127 -12.22 16.81 17.95
N LEU A 128 -11.64 15.65 18.30
CA LEU A 128 -11.86 14.39 17.57
C LEU A 128 -13.25 13.79 17.83
N GLY A 129 -13.85 14.07 18.99
CA GLY A 129 -15.16 13.58 19.39
C GLY A 129 -16.33 14.52 19.05
N ALA A 130 -16.07 15.67 18.42
CA ALA A 130 -17.09 16.67 18.09
C ALA A 130 -18.09 16.19 17.01
N GLY A 131 -17.74 15.16 16.25
CA GLY A 131 -18.57 14.62 15.17
C GLY A 131 -17.98 13.32 14.62
N PRO A 132 -18.50 12.82 13.49
CA PRO A 132 -17.98 11.62 12.85
C PRO A 132 -16.47 11.70 12.59
N LEU A 133 -15.72 10.67 12.99
CA LEU A 133 -14.29 10.56 12.71
C LEU A 133 -14.06 9.39 11.76
N ALA A 134 -13.59 9.66 10.54
CA ALA A 134 -13.27 8.60 9.60
C ALA A 134 -11.99 7.85 10.04
N MET A 135 -12.08 6.53 10.19
CA MET A 135 -10.93 5.66 10.43
C MET A 135 -11.07 4.40 9.58
N ALA A 136 -9.94 3.80 9.19
CA ALA A 136 -10.01 2.46 8.65
C ALA A 136 -10.47 1.47 9.73
N ASP A 137 -11.05 0.35 9.32
CA ASP A 137 -11.58 -0.63 10.26
C ASP A 137 -10.48 -1.31 11.11
N ALA A 138 -10.86 -1.88 12.26
CA ALA A 138 -9.95 -2.46 13.24
C ALA A 138 -8.98 -3.53 12.68
N PRO A 139 -9.34 -4.39 11.71
CA PRO A 139 -8.36 -5.31 11.13
C PRO A 139 -7.41 -4.64 10.12
N VAL A 140 -7.71 -3.41 9.66
CA VAL A 140 -6.89 -2.66 8.71
C VAL A 140 -5.74 -1.97 9.44
N PRO A 141 -4.49 -2.02 8.93
CA PRO A 141 -3.34 -1.43 9.63
C PRO A 141 -3.52 0.02 10.07
N ALA A 142 -4.05 0.89 9.20
CA ALA A 142 -4.30 2.29 9.55
C ALA A 142 -5.30 2.46 10.71
N GLY A 143 -6.29 1.57 10.79
CA GLY A 143 -7.25 1.51 11.89
C GLY A 143 -6.58 1.11 13.20
N GLN A 144 -5.74 0.06 13.15
CA GLN A 144 -4.95 -0.39 14.31
C GLN A 144 -3.99 0.69 14.82
N TYR A 145 -3.26 1.35 13.91
CA TYR A 145 -2.38 2.45 14.29
C TYR A 145 -3.16 3.64 14.87
N GLY A 146 -4.31 3.98 14.29
CA GLY A 146 -5.21 5.02 14.80
C GLY A 146 -5.73 4.70 16.20
N GLU A 147 -6.23 3.49 16.41
CA GLU A 147 -6.72 3.05 17.71
C GLU A 147 -5.59 3.01 18.75
N ALA A 148 -4.41 2.48 18.40
CA ALA A 148 -3.23 2.49 19.27
C ALA A 148 -2.83 3.92 19.67
N ALA A 149 -2.78 4.84 18.69
CA ALA A 149 -2.47 6.24 18.92
C ALA A 149 -3.46 6.91 19.89
N LEU A 150 -4.76 6.70 19.67
CA LEU A 150 -5.81 7.28 20.52
C LEU A 150 -5.84 6.65 21.91
N LYS A 151 -5.54 5.35 22.05
CA LYS A 151 -5.40 4.67 23.34
C LYS A 151 -4.20 5.18 24.12
N SER A 152 -3.04 5.30 23.47
CA SER A 152 -1.82 5.85 24.08
C SER A 152 -2.02 7.29 24.56
N LEU A 153 -2.79 8.08 23.82
CA LEU A 153 -3.13 9.46 24.17
C LEU A 153 -4.30 9.58 25.16
N GLY A 154 -4.89 8.47 25.60
CA GLY A 154 -5.95 8.44 26.60
C GLY A 154 -7.31 8.97 26.13
N VAL A 155 -7.55 9.05 24.82
CA VAL A 155 -8.77 9.65 24.24
C VAL A 155 -9.68 8.65 23.51
N TRP A 156 -9.25 7.39 23.36
CA TRP A 156 -9.99 6.38 22.59
C TRP A 156 -11.45 6.21 23.04
N SER A 157 -11.72 6.12 24.35
CA SER A 157 -13.08 5.91 24.87
C SER A 157 -14.05 7.03 24.48
N ALA A 158 -13.57 8.27 24.41
CA ALA A 158 -14.37 9.43 24.01
C ALA A 158 -14.62 9.48 22.49
N VAL A 159 -13.66 8.98 21.70
CA VAL A 159 -13.67 9.06 20.23
C VAL A 159 -14.33 7.85 19.58
N ALA A 160 -14.17 6.65 20.16
CA ALA A 160 -14.64 5.38 19.60
C ALA A 160 -16.11 5.39 19.17
N PRO A 161 -17.07 5.95 19.95
CA PRO A 161 -18.48 6.01 19.54
C PRO A 161 -18.75 6.90 18.32
N LYS A 162 -17.79 7.73 17.91
CA LYS A 162 -17.90 8.64 16.77
C LYS A 162 -17.23 8.11 15.51
N VAL A 163 -16.54 6.97 15.59
CA VAL A 163 -15.74 6.47 14.48
C VAL A 163 -16.65 5.92 13.38
N VAL A 164 -16.50 6.45 12.17
CA VAL A 164 -17.08 5.90 10.94
C VAL A 164 -16.00 5.10 10.23
N ARG A 165 -16.28 3.83 9.96
CA ARG A 165 -15.29 2.85 9.49
C ARG A 165 -15.23 2.82 7.97
N GLY A 166 -14.02 2.89 7.41
CA GLY A 166 -13.71 2.53 6.03
C GLY A 166 -13.07 1.15 5.95
N ASP A 167 -13.35 0.39 4.91
CA ASP A 167 -12.74 -0.93 4.66
C ASP A 167 -11.22 -0.89 4.39
N SER A 168 -10.69 0.31 4.17
CA SER A 168 -9.30 0.62 3.90
C SER A 168 -9.00 2.06 4.33
N VAL A 169 -7.71 2.42 4.42
CA VAL A 169 -7.32 3.80 4.70
C VAL A 169 -7.76 4.77 3.60
N ARG A 170 -7.87 4.30 2.34
CA ARG A 170 -8.36 5.10 1.22
C ARG A 170 -9.88 5.28 1.24
N ALA A 171 -10.63 4.29 1.71
CA ALA A 171 -12.04 4.49 2.00
C ALA A 171 -12.25 5.49 3.14
N ALA A 172 -11.46 5.43 4.21
CA ALA A 172 -11.51 6.41 5.29
C ALA A 172 -11.15 7.84 4.80
N LEU A 173 -10.12 7.99 3.97
CA LEU A 173 -9.78 9.25 3.32
C LEU A 173 -10.97 9.78 2.50
N THR A 174 -11.60 8.92 1.70
CA THR A 174 -12.73 9.26 0.83
C THR A 174 -13.92 9.82 1.63
N LEU A 175 -14.17 9.33 2.84
CA LEU A 175 -15.21 9.87 3.73
C LEU A 175 -14.94 11.35 4.08
N VAL A 176 -13.68 11.71 4.28
CA VAL A 176 -13.27 13.11 4.54
C VAL A 176 -13.35 13.94 3.28
N GLU A 177 -12.88 13.42 2.14
CA GLU A 177 -12.94 14.11 0.84
C GLU A 177 -14.37 14.44 0.41
N ARG A 178 -15.33 13.60 0.78
CA ARG A 178 -16.76 13.77 0.48
C ARG A 178 -17.52 14.57 1.55
N GLY A 179 -16.84 15.00 2.61
CA GLY A 179 -17.46 15.72 3.72
C GLY A 179 -18.37 14.86 4.61
N ALA A 180 -18.39 13.53 4.44
CA ALA A 180 -19.16 12.61 5.27
C ALA A 180 -18.61 12.51 6.71
N ALA A 181 -17.31 12.80 6.87
CA ALA A 181 -16.69 13.01 8.17
C ALA A 181 -15.82 14.29 8.13
N PRO A 182 -15.92 15.21 9.12
CA PRO A 182 -15.11 16.42 9.17
C PRO A 182 -13.61 16.15 9.34
N LEU A 183 -13.26 15.01 9.96
CA LEU A 183 -11.91 14.59 10.28
C LEU A 183 -11.73 13.12 9.91
N GLY A 184 -10.48 12.73 9.63
CA GLY A 184 -10.12 11.32 9.51
C GLY A 184 -8.70 11.01 9.91
N ILE A 185 -8.42 9.76 10.28
CA ILE A 185 -7.09 9.26 10.59
C ILE A 185 -6.59 8.42 9.42
N VAL A 186 -5.51 8.89 8.78
CA VAL A 186 -4.91 8.29 7.58
C VAL A 186 -3.39 8.38 7.66
N TYR A 187 -2.66 7.91 6.64
CA TYR A 187 -1.23 8.16 6.56
C TYR A 187 -0.89 9.50 5.88
N ALA A 188 0.27 10.06 6.18
CA ALA A 188 0.75 11.30 5.57
C ALA A 188 0.84 11.21 4.05
N THR A 189 1.17 10.03 3.51
CA THR A 189 1.19 9.77 2.05
C THR A 189 -0.21 9.81 1.44
N ASP A 190 -1.24 9.35 2.16
CA ASP A 190 -2.63 9.41 1.69
C ASP A 190 -3.11 10.86 1.64
N ALA A 191 -2.79 11.64 2.68
CA ALA A 191 -3.07 13.08 2.69
C ALA A 191 -2.36 13.81 1.54
N LYS A 192 -1.11 13.43 1.23
CA LYS A 192 -0.33 14.00 0.12
C LYS A 192 -0.87 13.61 -1.26
N ALA A 193 -1.49 12.44 -1.38
CA ALA A 193 -2.10 11.97 -2.63
C ALA A 193 -3.40 12.70 -3.00
N SER A 194 -3.97 13.48 -2.07
CA SER A 194 -5.24 14.17 -2.27
C SER A 194 -5.08 15.69 -2.27
N THR A 195 -5.78 16.37 -3.18
CA THR A 195 -5.89 17.83 -3.19
C THR A 195 -7.05 18.34 -2.33
N LYS A 196 -7.96 17.46 -1.92
CA LYS A 196 -9.24 17.78 -1.23
C LYS A 196 -9.14 17.80 0.28
N VAL A 197 -8.04 17.31 0.84
CA VAL A 197 -7.79 17.33 2.28
C VAL A 197 -6.50 18.08 2.59
N ARG A 198 -6.30 18.33 3.87
CA ARG A 198 -5.03 18.79 4.43
C ARG A 198 -4.76 18.08 5.75
N ILE A 199 -3.49 18.06 6.15
CA ILE A 199 -3.10 17.59 7.47
C ILE A 199 -3.55 18.62 8.52
N ALA A 200 -4.32 18.16 9.50
CA ALA A 200 -4.78 18.94 10.65
C ALA A 200 -3.94 18.68 11.91
N GLY A 201 -3.25 17.55 11.96
CA GLY A 201 -2.27 17.22 12.99
C GLY A 201 -1.51 15.94 12.65
N VAL A 202 -0.36 15.77 13.30
CA VAL A 202 0.48 14.57 13.17
C VAL A 202 0.49 13.87 14.52
N PHE A 203 0.29 12.55 14.54
CA PHE A 203 0.40 11.80 15.78
C PHE A 203 1.87 11.71 16.24
N PRO A 204 2.16 11.80 17.55
CA PRO A 204 3.51 11.56 18.06
C PRO A 204 3.99 10.17 17.67
N ALA A 205 5.26 10.04 17.26
CA ALA A 205 5.82 8.73 16.88
C ALA A 205 5.79 7.69 18.01
N THR A 206 5.66 8.14 19.26
CA THR A 206 5.55 7.30 20.46
C THR A 206 4.13 6.86 20.79
N SER A 207 3.10 7.36 20.09
CA SER A 207 1.70 7.01 20.40
C SER A 207 1.25 5.69 19.75
N HIS A 208 1.99 5.21 18.75
CA HIS A 208 1.67 3.97 18.04
C HIS A 208 2.96 3.23 17.66
N PRO A 209 2.91 1.92 17.36
CA PRO A 209 4.06 1.22 16.79
C PRO A 209 4.51 1.88 15.46
N PRO A 210 5.78 1.76 15.07
CA PRO A 210 6.25 2.33 13.81
C PRO A 210 5.43 1.83 12.62
N VAL A 211 4.96 2.76 11.78
CA VAL A 211 4.32 2.40 10.52
C VAL A 211 5.40 1.95 9.54
N THR A 212 5.33 0.70 9.10
CA THR A 212 6.34 0.08 8.24
C THR A 212 5.71 -0.80 7.19
N TYR A 213 6.33 -0.87 6.02
CA TYR A 213 5.82 -1.65 4.90
C TYR A 213 6.81 -2.77 4.55
N PRO A 214 6.57 -4.00 5.03
CA PRO A 214 7.30 -5.15 4.56
C PRO A 214 6.79 -5.59 3.18
N ILE A 215 7.73 -6.03 2.35
CA ILE A 215 7.47 -6.73 1.09
C ILE A 215 8.05 -8.14 1.18
N ALA A 216 7.34 -9.13 0.64
CA ALA A 216 7.85 -10.49 0.49
C ALA A 216 7.29 -11.15 -0.78
N ARG A 217 8.02 -12.14 -1.29
CA ARG A 217 7.49 -13.09 -2.27
C ARG A 217 6.55 -14.07 -1.61
N LEU A 218 5.45 -14.37 -2.28
CA LEU A 218 4.54 -15.43 -1.86
C LEU A 218 5.14 -16.79 -2.19
N ALA A 219 4.97 -17.76 -1.29
CA ALA A 219 5.61 -19.08 -1.40
C ALA A 219 5.18 -19.87 -2.64
N ARG A 220 3.94 -19.64 -3.12
CA ARG A 220 3.38 -20.29 -4.31
C ARG A 220 3.83 -19.66 -5.63
N SER A 221 4.50 -18.51 -5.59
CA SER A 221 4.90 -17.77 -6.78
C SER A 221 6.00 -18.49 -7.56
N THR A 222 5.69 -18.84 -8.81
CA THR A 222 6.64 -19.39 -9.79
C THR A 222 7.13 -18.33 -10.78
N ASN A 223 6.61 -17.10 -10.74
CA ASN A 223 6.97 -16.05 -11.67
C ASN A 223 8.32 -15.38 -11.29
N PRO A 224 9.38 -15.51 -12.10
CA PRO A 224 10.67 -14.91 -11.81
C PRO A 224 10.66 -13.37 -11.89
N GLU A 225 9.69 -12.76 -12.59
CA GLU A 225 9.53 -11.30 -12.60
C GLU A 225 9.15 -10.76 -11.21
N GLY A 226 8.49 -11.55 -10.37
CA GLY A 226 8.13 -11.13 -9.00
C GLY A 226 9.38 -10.78 -8.19
N GLU A 227 10.40 -11.64 -8.21
CA GLU A 227 11.66 -11.37 -7.51
C GLU A 227 12.43 -10.18 -8.12
N ARG A 228 12.44 -10.06 -9.45
CA ARG A 228 13.09 -8.94 -10.15
C ARG A 228 12.44 -7.60 -9.78
N PHE A 229 11.12 -7.53 -9.83
CA PHE A 229 10.38 -6.34 -9.43
C PHE A 229 10.58 -6.03 -7.94
N ARG A 230 10.54 -7.05 -7.06
CA ARG A 230 10.84 -6.87 -5.63
C ARG A 230 12.21 -6.23 -5.39
N ARG A 231 13.26 -6.71 -6.05
CA ARG A 231 14.61 -6.13 -5.97
C ARG A 231 14.66 -4.70 -6.47
N PHE A 232 13.95 -4.40 -7.56
CA PHE A 232 13.80 -3.04 -8.03
C PHE A 232 13.14 -2.13 -6.99
N LEU A 233 12.02 -2.55 -6.39
CA LEU A 233 11.32 -1.78 -5.36
C LEU A 233 12.21 -1.43 -4.17
N ILE A 234 13.05 -2.37 -3.71
CA ILE A 234 13.96 -2.15 -2.57
C ILE A 234 15.30 -1.50 -2.94
N SER A 235 15.58 -1.31 -4.24
CA SER A 235 16.78 -0.63 -4.72
C SER A 235 16.70 0.88 -4.51
N ALA A 236 17.84 1.59 -4.62
CA ALA A 236 17.86 3.05 -4.52
C ALA A 236 16.95 3.76 -5.54
N PRO A 237 16.92 3.37 -6.84
CA PRO A 237 15.95 3.92 -7.80
C PRO A 237 14.48 3.66 -7.42
N GLY A 238 14.14 2.45 -6.95
CA GLY A 238 12.78 2.13 -6.53
C GLY A 238 12.35 2.95 -5.32
N LYS A 239 13.17 2.96 -4.26
CA LYS A 239 12.95 3.77 -3.05
C LYS A 239 12.83 5.26 -3.33
N ALA A 240 13.55 5.78 -4.33
CA ALA A 240 13.44 7.18 -4.74
C ALA A 240 12.05 7.54 -5.28
N ILE A 241 11.34 6.59 -5.91
CA ILE A 241 9.95 6.78 -6.35
C ILE A 241 9.07 6.98 -5.10
N PHE A 242 9.09 6.04 -4.16
CA PHE A 242 8.28 6.12 -2.93
C PHE A 242 8.56 7.39 -2.11
N ARG A 243 9.82 7.83 -2.04
CA ARG A 243 10.19 9.10 -1.40
C ARG A 243 9.48 10.31 -2.01
N ARG A 244 9.31 10.37 -3.34
CA ARG A 244 8.57 11.46 -4.01
C ARG A 244 7.11 11.50 -3.56
N TYR A 245 6.52 10.35 -3.24
CA TYR A 245 5.17 10.22 -2.70
C TYR A 245 5.07 10.41 -1.18
N GLY A 246 6.18 10.68 -0.49
CA GLY A 246 6.20 11.00 0.95
C GLY A 246 6.44 9.81 1.88
N PHE A 247 6.69 8.62 1.35
CA PHE A 247 7.14 7.49 2.17
C PHE A 247 8.57 7.74 2.68
N LEU A 248 8.91 7.09 3.79
CA LEU A 248 10.25 7.11 4.39
C LEU A 248 11.01 5.84 3.98
N PRO A 249 11.96 5.89 3.03
CA PRO A 249 12.75 4.70 2.69
C PRO A 249 13.55 4.19 3.89
N ARG A 250 13.67 2.86 4.02
CA ARG A 250 14.50 2.18 5.02
C ARG A 250 15.62 1.38 4.39
#